data_AF-A0A183ST00-F1
#
_entry.id   AF-A0A183ST00-F1
#
_cell.length_a   1.000
_cell.length_b   1.000
_cell.length_c   1.000
_cell.angle_alpha   90.00
_cell.angle_beta   90.00
_cell.angle_gamma   90.00
#
_symmetry.space_group_name_H-M   'P 1'
#
loop_
_entity.id
_entity.type
_entity.pdbx_description
1 polymer ?
#
loop_
_entity_poly.entity_id
_entity_poly.type
_entity_poly.pdbx_seq_one_letter_code
_entity_poly.pdbx_strand_id
1 'polypeptide(L)'
;MEMSAWVLVDKGVKYDATRTLKTSLKQLQINPAIWEDLARNRPAWRRKVKTGAAIYEANRITATKTKRVARKSPAPRHKTANAQALPTCPRCQCTFRARIGLVGHLRMQ
;
A
#
# COMPACT_ATOMS: atom_id res chain seq x y z
N MET A 1 35.00 25.09 -9.05
CA MET A 1 34.46 24.96 -7.68
C MET A 1 33.90 23.55 -7.55
N GLU A 2 34.73 22.60 -7.12
CA GLU A 2 34.31 21.22 -6.86
C GLU A 2 33.49 21.18 -5.57
N MET A 3 32.25 20.71 -5.65
CA MET A 3 31.39 20.56 -4.47
C MET A 3 31.75 19.25 -3.77
N SER A 4 32.11 19.33 -2.48
CA SER A 4 32.49 18.14 -1.70
C SER A 4 31.34 17.13 -1.60
N ALA A 5 31.68 15.83 -1.50
CA ALA A 5 30.70 14.74 -1.44
C ALA A 5 29.67 14.91 -0.31
N TRP A 6 30.06 15.51 0.82
CA TRP A 6 29.17 15.85 1.93
C TRP A 6 28.11 16.88 1.57
N VAL A 7 28.47 17.88 0.75
CA VAL A 7 27.53 18.90 0.25
C VAL A 7 26.53 18.28 -0.73
N LEU A 8 26.93 17.24 -1.48
CA LEU A 8 26.02 16.50 -2.37
C LEU A 8 25.03 15.64 -1.58
N VAL A 9 25.49 14.96 -0.52
CA VAL A 9 24.63 14.16 0.37
C VAL A 9 23.60 15.05 1.06
N ASP A 10 24.03 16.19 1.63
CA ASP A 10 23.13 17.15 2.28
C ASP A 10 22.07 17.72 1.32
N LYS A 11 22.49 18.09 0.10
CA LYS A 11 21.58 18.54 -0.96
C LYS A 11 20.58 17.46 -1.36
N GLY A 12 21.01 16.20 -1.43
CA GLY A 12 20.15 15.04 -1.72
C GLY A 12 19.08 14.84 -0.64
N VAL A 13 19.48 14.84 0.63
CA VAL A 13 18.55 14.71 1.77
C VAL A 13 17.52 15.84 1.79
N LYS A 14 17.95 17.08 1.54
CA LYS A 14 17.06 18.25 1.47
C LYS A 14 16.06 18.14 0.31
N TYR A 15 16.50 17.64 -0.85
CA TYR A 15 15.61 17.44 -2.00
C TYR A 15 14.55 16.37 -1.73
N ASP A 16 14.93 15.24 -1.14
CA ASP A 16 14.00 14.14 -0.78
C ASP A 16 12.97 14.54 0.28
N ALA A 17 13.38 15.29 1.31
CA ALA A 17 12.46 15.83 2.31
C ALA A 17 11.42 16.77 1.68
N THR A 18 11.86 17.64 0.77
CA THR A 18 10.98 18.58 0.07
C THR A 18 10.00 17.86 -0.87
N ARG A 19 10.45 16.78 -1.54
CA ARG A 19 9.59 15.96 -2.41
C ARG A 19 8.51 15.24 -1.61
N THR A 20 8.88 14.69 -0.46
CA THR A 20 7.95 13.99 0.45
C THR A 20 6.90 14.95 0.99
N LEU A 21 7.30 16.14 1.46
CA LEU A 21 6.37 17.16 1.95
C LEU A 21 5.35 17.57 0.88
N LYS A 22 5.80 17.88 -0.34
CA LYS A 22 4.90 18.26 -1.45
C LYS A 22 3.89 17.16 -1.77
N THR A 23 4.29 15.90 -1.66
CA THR A 23 3.41 14.75 -1.87
C THR A 23 2.33 14.68 -0.79
N SER A 24 2.72 14.79 0.49
CA SER A 24 1.79 14.79 1.62
C SER A 24 0.80 15.96 1.55
N LEU A 25 1.25 17.17 1.18
CA LEU A 25 0.36 18.32 1.02
C LEU A 25 -0.70 18.09 -0.06
N LYS A 26 -0.31 17.51 -1.20
CA LYS A 26 -1.27 17.14 -2.26
C LYS A 26 -2.29 16.10 -1.76
N GLN A 27 -1.84 15.10 -0.99
CA GLN A 27 -2.74 14.09 -0.41
C GLN A 27 -3.75 14.70 0.56
N LEU A 28 -3.37 15.74 1.29
CA LEU A 28 -4.23 16.50 2.20
C LEU A 28 -5.07 17.58 1.49
N GLN A 29 -5.04 17.66 0.16
CA GLN A 29 -5.69 18.71 -0.64
C GLN A 29 -5.22 20.14 -0.28
N ILE A 30 -3.97 20.28 0.16
CA ILE A 30 -3.34 21.56 0.44
C ILE A 30 -2.49 21.94 -0.77
N ASN A 31 -2.78 23.10 -1.38
CA ASN A 31 -2.02 23.59 -2.52
C ASN A 31 -0.56 23.91 -2.11
N PRO A 32 0.44 23.24 -2.73
CA PRO A 32 1.86 23.46 -2.44
C PRO A 32 2.41 24.84 -2.84
N ALA A 33 1.65 25.69 -3.52
CA ALA A 33 2.06 27.06 -3.85
C ALA A 33 1.73 28.06 -2.72
N ILE A 34 0.77 27.75 -1.84
CA ILE A 34 0.26 28.67 -0.81
C ILE A 34 0.50 28.19 0.62
N TRP A 35 1.18 27.04 0.80
CA TRP A 35 1.30 26.41 2.12
C TRP A 35 2.16 27.23 3.10
N GLU A 36 3.16 27.99 2.64
CA GLU A 36 3.99 28.86 3.50
C GLU A 36 3.18 30.02 4.07
N ASP A 37 2.36 30.66 3.24
CA ASP A 37 1.44 31.73 3.67
C ASP A 37 0.42 31.20 4.68
N LEU A 38 -0.15 30.03 4.38
CA LEU A 38 -1.07 29.35 5.28
C LEU A 38 -0.41 28.94 6.60
N ALA A 39 0.86 28.50 6.57
CA ALA A 39 1.61 28.10 7.76
C ALA A 39 1.92 29.27 8.70
N ARG A 40 2.05 30.49 8.15
CA ARG A 40 2.21 31.73 8.93
C ARG A 40 0.97 31.99 9.80
N ASN A 41 -0.23 31.65 9.31
CA ASN A 41 -1.45 31.65 10.11
C ASN A 41 -1.66 30.28 10.80
N ARG A 42 -1.02 30.11 11.96
CA ARG A 42 -1.01 28.85 12.71
C ARG A 42 -2.41 28.28 13.04
N PRO A 43 -3.43 29.08 13.42
CA PRO A 43 -4.80 28.59 13.56
C PRO A 43 -5.42 28.06 12.26
N ALA A 44 -5.28 28.80 11.15
CA ALA A 44 -5.80 28.39 9.84
C ALA A 44 -5.11 27.11 9.32
N TRP A 45 -3.78 27.03 9.50
CA TRP A 45 -2.99 25.84 9.19
C TRP A 45 -3.54 24.59 9.87
N ARG A 46 -3.74 24.63 11.20
CA ARG A 46 -4.23 23.46 11.96
C ARG A 46 -5.60 23.00 11.50
N ARG A 47 -6.52 23.93 11.21
CA ARG A 47 -7.85 23.59 10.69
C ARG A 47 -7.75 22.89 9.35
N LYS A 48 -6.98 23.45 8.41
CA LYS A 48 -6.84 22.92 7.05
C LYS A 48 -6.17 21.55 7.02
N VAL A 49 -5.12 21.35 7.82
CA VAL A 49 -4.48 20.02 7.99
C VAL A 49 -5.45 19.00 8.60
N LYS A 50 -6.22 19.38 9.63
CA LYS A 50 -7.20 18.48 10.26
C LYS A 50 -8.29 18.05 9.27
N THR A 51 -8.82 18.99 8.49
CA THR A 51 -9.81 18.69 7.44
C THR A 51 -9.22 17.80 6.36
N GLY A 52 -8.04 18.12 5.84
CA GLY A 52 -7.35 17.32 4.83
C GLY A 52 -7.05 15.89 5.30
N ALA A 53 -6.64 15.73 6.56
CA ALA A 53 -6.36 14.42 7.15
C ALA A 53 -7.62 13.56 7.29
N ALA A 54 -8.74 14.16 7.71
CA ALA A 54 -10.02 13.44 7.79
C ALA A 54 -10.49 12.95 6.41
N ILE A 55 -10.35 13.77 5.37
CA ILE A 55 -10.69 13.40 3.99
C ILE A 55 -9.76 12.29 3.49
N TYR A 56 -8.45 12.43 3.71
CA TYR A 56 -7.46 11.44 3.31
C TYR A 56 -7.73 10.06 3.92
N GLU A 57 -7.98 9.99 5.23
CA GLU A 57 -8.29 8.74 5.91
C GLU A 57 -9.63 8.13 5.44
N ALA A 58 -10.67 8.96 5.25
CA ALA A 58 -11.92 8.50 4.68
C ALA A 58 -11.71 7.84 3.30
N ASN A 59 -10.95 8.48 2.42
CA ASN A 59 -10.61 7.98 1.09
C ASN A 59 -9.80 6.66 1.14
N ARG A 60 -8.87 6.54 2.09
CA ARG A 60 -8.11 5.29 2.28
C ARG A 60 -8.98 4.13 2.73
N ILE A 61 -9.91 4.40 3.65
CA ILE A 61 -10.85 3.40 4.15
C ILE A 61 -11.79 2.95 3.03
N THR A 62 -12.38 3.89 2.28
CA THR A 62 -13.29 3.57 1.17
C THR A 62 -12.56 2.76 0.10
N ALA A 63 -11.35 3.18 -0.32
CA ALA A 63 -10.55 2.43 -1.28
C ALA A 63 -10.21 1.01 -0.83
N THR A 64 -9.88 0.82 0.45
CA THR A 64 -9.59 -0.50 1.02
C THR A 64 -10.84 -1.37 1.09
N LYS A 65 -12.00 -0.78 1.45
CA LYS A 65 -13.31 -1.46 1.42
C LYS A 65 -13.67 -1.90 -0.01
N THR A 66 -13.51 -1.03 -1.01
CA THR A 66 -13.75 -1.36 -2.43
C THR A 66 -12.86 -2.52 -2.88
N LYS A 67 -11.55 -2.49 -2.57
CA LYS A 67 -10.63 -3.59 -2.88
C LYS A 67 -11.04 -4.90 -2.20
N ARG A 68 -11.53 -4.84 -0.95
CA ARG A 68 -12.03 -6.03 -0.24
C ARG A 68 -13.27 -6.60 -0.91
N VAL A 69 -14.22 -5.76 -1.33
CA VAL A 69 -15.43 -6.21 -2.04
C VAL A 69 -15.06 -6.83 -3.39
N ALA A 70 -14.15 -6.21 -4.15
CA ALA A 70 -13.66 -6.76 -5.42
C ALA A 70 -12.96 -8.13 -5.27
N ARG A 71 -12.29 -8.40 -4.14
CA ARG A 71 -11.71 -9.72 -3.86
C ARG A 71 -12.75 -10.75 -3.40
N LYS A 72 -13.85 -10.29 -2.81
CA LYS A 72 -14.96 -11.15 -2.35
C LYS A 72 -15.94 -11.47 -3.47
N SER A 73 -16.10 -10.59 -4.47
CA SER A 73 -16.93 -10.89 -5.62
C SER A 73 -16.42 -12.17 -6.28
N PRO A 74 -17.31 -13.11 -6.64
CA PRO A 74 -16.91 -14.30 -7.36
C PRO A 74 -16.12 -13.88 -8.59
N ALA A 75 -14.82 -14.18 -8.63
CA ALA A 75 -14.08 -14.10 -9.88
C ALA A 75 -14.81 -14.99 -10.90
N PRO A 76 -14.81 -14.65 -12.21
CA PRO A 76 -15.18 -15.60 -13.23
C PRO A 76 -14.38 -16.87 -12.97
N ARG A 77 -15.04 -17.87 -12.37
CA ARG A 77 -14.46 -19.18 -12.23
C ARG A 77 -14.38 -19.64 -13.66
N HIS A 78 -13.19 -19.61 -14.23
CA HIS A 78 -12.90 -20.37 -15.43
C HIS A 78 -13.35 -21.78 -15.07
N LYS A 79 -14.54 -22.17 -15.52
CA LYS A 79 -15.04 -23.55 -15.44
C LYS A 79 -14.24 -24.34 -16.46
N THR A 80 -12.93 -24.36 -16.31
CA THR A 80 -12.17 -25.50 -16.74
C THR A 80 -12.36 -26.47 -15.59
N ALA A 81 -13.40 -27.30 -15.72
CA ALA A 81 -13.42 -28.61 -15.11
C ALA A 81 -12.23 -29.40 -15.69
N ASN A 82 -11.01 -28.97 -15.36
CA ASN A 82 -9.88 -29.85 -15.42
C ASN A 82 -10.11 -30.78 -14.24
N ALA A 83 -10.28 -32.05 -14.56
CA ALA A 83 -10.05 -33.17 -13.69
C ALA A 83 -8.59 -33.11 -13.18
N GLN A 84 -8.26 -32.07 -12.41
CA GLN A 84 -6.95 -31.88 -11.84
C GLN A 84 -6.89 -32.89 -10.70
N ALA A 85 -6.25 -34.02 -10.99
CA ALA A 85 -6.08 -35.12 -10.06
C ALA A 85 -5.69 -34.56 -8.69
N LEU A 86 -6.42 -34.96 -7.66
CA LEU A 86 -6.20 -34.47 -6.31
C LEU A 86 -4.73 -34.75 -5.93
N PRO A 87 -3.99 -33.75 -5.42
CA PRO A 87 -2.60 -33.92 -5.04
C PRO A 87 -2.50 -35.03 -4.00
N THR A 88 -1.67 -36.04 -4.29
CA THR A 88 -1.52 -37.24 -3.47
C THR A 88 -0.11 -37.30 -2.90
N CYS A 89 0.03 -37.77 -1.66
CA CYS A 89 1.34 -37.98 -1.05
C CYS A 89 1.99 -39.25 -1.61
N PRO A 90 3.24 -39.21 -2.13
CA PRO A 90 3.89 -40.40 -2.67
C PRO A 90 4.27 -41.43 -1.61
N ARG A 91 4.36 -41.04 -0.32
CA ARG A 91 4.77 -41.93 0.78
C ARG A 91 3.61 -42.72 1.39
N CYS A 92 2.46 -42.07 1.57
CA CYS A 92 1.29 -42.68 2.24
C CYS A 92 0.05 -42.79 1.35
N GLN A 93 0.11 -42.32 0.11
CA GLN A 93 -0.99 -42.29 -0.86
C GLN A 93 -2.25 -41.52 -0.41
N CYS A 94 -2.15 -40.69 0.63
CA CYS A 94 -3.25 -39.81 1.05
C CYS A 94 -3.52 -38.74 -0.01
N THR A 95 -4.80 -38.59 -0.38
CA THR A 95 -5.30 -37.55 -1.31
C THR A 95 -5.68 -36.28 -0.54
N PHE A 96 -5.17 -35.14 -0.99
CA PHE A 96 -5.41 -33.83 -0.37
C PHE A 96 -6.30 -32.96 -1.26
N ARG A 97 -7.26 -32.26 -0.65
CA ARG A 97 -8.15 -31.30 -1.37
C ARG A 97 -7.44 -30.01 -1.79
N ALA A 98 -6.26 -29.73 -1.25
CA ALA A 98 -5.48 -28.55 -1.56
C ALA A 98 -3.98 -28.85 -1.48
N ARG A 99 -3.18 -28.19 -2.33
CA ARG A 99 -1.70 -28.31 -2.32
C ARG A 99 -1.09 -27.93 -0.97
N ILE A 100 -1.68 -26.97 -0.25
CA ILE A 100 -1.22 -26.54 1.08
C ILE A 100 -1.28 -27.70 2.09
N GLY A 101 -2.35 -28.51 2.04
CA GLY A 101 -2.49 -29.69 2.90
C GLY A 101 -1.42 -30.74 2.63
N LEU A 102 -1.12 -31.01 1.36
CA LEU A 102 -0.03 -31.92 0.97
C LEU A 102 1.34 -31.41 1.45
N VAL A 103 1.63 -30.11 1.27
CA VAL A 103 2.91 -29.53 1.71
C VAL A 103 3.06 -29.59 3.23
N GLY A 104 2.01 -29.30 3.99
CA GLY A 104 2.03 -29.43 5.45
C GLY A 104 2.26 -30.87 5.88
N HIS A 105 1.64 -31.83 5.20
CA HIS A 105 1.80 -33.25 5.47
C HIS A 105 3.23 -33.75 5.21
N LEU A 106 3.84 -33.36 4.08
CA LEU A 106 5.22 -33.74 3.76
C LEU A 106 6.27 -33.15 4.72
N ARG A 107 5.96 -32.04 5.39
CA ARG A 107 6.86 -31.44 6.40
C ARG A 107 6.83 -32.17 7.74
N MET A 108 5.77 -32.90 8.03
CA MET A 108 5.61 -33.67 9.26
C MET A 108 5.98 -35.15 9.07
N GLN A 109 6.37 -35.55 7.85
CA GLN A 109 6.72 -36.92 7.46
C GLN A 109 8.22 -37.11 7.22
#